data_AF-A0A3N5FVJ5-F1
#
_entry.id   AF-A0A3N5FVJ5-F1
#
_cell.length_a   1.000
_cell.length_b   1.000
_cell.length_c   1.000
_cell.angle_alpha   90.00
_cell.angle_beta   90.00
_cell.angle_gamma   90.00
#
_symmetry.space_group_name_H-M   'P 1'
#
loop_
_entity.id
_entity.type
_entity.pdbx_description
1 polymer ?
#
loop_
_entity_poly.entity_id
_entity_poly.type
_entity_poly.pdbx_seq_one_letter_code
_entity_poly.pdbx_strand_id
1 'polypeptide(L)'
;PARGADIVVSDWVGRDQWQSMGVRRETAEDAVTPKELAAELLAPFSDDEGFDEALVSDLLPGPQAARPADAVNDPALALRWAADIDRRTLDVSEVILRKDPTRSVLAIYLDGFDLIAHAFWQYRFPEDFSENKPAPADVERLKPVIDRYVRYLDARLGRLLALYATKPDVLIVSDHGHGPTTIDSAWRGWHWSPGMFLMAGPQVPHRPDRVRVSYFDVLPTILDLKRLQHPAGLRGTSVLRRASVN
;
A
#
# COMPACT_ATOMS: atom_id res chain seq x y z
N PRO A 1 8.06 21.72 8.23
CA PRO A 1 7.41 21.95 6.92
C PRO A 1 8.27 21.42 5.76
N ALA A 2 7.79 20.38 5.07
CA ALA A 2 8.37 19.92 3.83
C ALA A 2 8.27 21.05 2.79
N ARG A 3 9.41 21.70 2.47
CA ARG A 3 9.46 22.74 1.43
C ARG A 3 9.37 22.05 0.07
N GLY A 4 8.16 21.71 -0.38
CA GLY A 4 7.97 21.10 -1.70
C GLY A 4 6.61 20.48 -2.00
N ALA A 5 5.75 20.23 -1.00
CA ALA A 5 4.40 19.72 -1.21
C ALA A 5 3.36 20.74 -0.73
N ASP A 6 2.31 20.96 -1.53
CA ASP A 6 1.21 21.86 -1.16
C ASP A 6 0.30 21.24 -0.09
N ILE A 7 0.20 19.92 -0.05
CA ILE A 7 -0.56 19.16 0.94
C ILE A 7 0.28 17.97 1.41
N VAL A 8 0.35 17.76 2.72
CA VAL A 8 0.91 16.56 3.34
C VAL A 8 -0.07 16.08 4.41
N VAL A 9 -0.35 14.78 4.41
CA VAL A 9 -0.98 14.07 5.53
C VAL A 9 0.04 13.02 5.96
N SER A 10 0.50 13.09 7.21
CA SER A 10 1.54 12.21 7.74
C SER A 10 1.03 10.76 7.84
N ASP A 11 1.91 9.80 7.61
CA ASP A 11 1.71 8.39 7.93
C ASP A 11 1.65 8.11 9.44
N TRP A 12 1.87 9.13 10.27
CA TRP A 12 1.66 9.10 11.72
C TRP A 12 0.18 9.24 12.14
N VAL A 13 -0.71 9.44 11.16
CA VAL A 13 -2.14 9.60 11.37
C VAL A 13 -2.83 8.24 11.26
N GLY A 14 -3.81 8.02 12.14
CA GLY A 14 -4.67 6.84 12.08
C GLY A 14 -4.29 5.80 13.12
N ARG A 15 -4.79 4.59 12.89
CA ARG A 15 -4.57 3.46 13.78
C ARG A 15 -4.05 2.30 12.96
N ASP A 16 -2.94 1.75 13.42
CA ASP A 16 -2.25 0.65 12.76
C ASP A 16 -1.75 -0.35 13.82
N GLN A 17 -1.03 -1.37 13.37
CA GLN A 17 -0.42 -2.35 14.27
C GLN A 17 0.65 -1.75 15.20
N TRP A 18 1.29 -0.65 14.81
CA TRP A 18 2.38 -0.03 15.56
C TRP A 18 1.90 0.55 16.89
N GLN A 19 0.63 0.95 16.96
CA GLN A 19 -0.01 1.32 18.22
C GLN A 19 0.07 0.21 19.28
N SER A 20 -0.13 -1.05 18.89
CA SER A 20 -0.04 -2.19 19.82
C SER A 20 1.38 -2.39 20.37
N MET A 21 2.39 -1.87 19.67
CA MET A 21 3.80 -1.92 20.04
C MET A 21 4.27 -0.67 20.80
N GLY A 22 3.35 0.25 21.14
CA GLY A 22 3.67 1.50 21.84
C GLY A 22 4.42 2.52 20.98
N VAL A 23 4.46 2.32 19.67
CA VAL A 23 4.97 3.30 18.71
C VAL A 23 3.86 4.34 18.50
N ARG A 24 4.27 5.62 18.59
CA ARG A 24 3.45 6.81 18.89
C ARG A 24 2.29 7.06 17.91
N ARG A 25 1.33 7.88 18.36
CA ARG A 25 0.41 8.67 17.52
C ARG A 25 0.74 10.16 17.62
N GLU A 26 0.73 10.86 16.50
CA GLU A 26 0.48 12.31 16.48
C GLU A 26 -0.80 12.54 15.66
N THR A 27 -1.96 12.32 16.27
CA THR A 27 -3.25 12.83 15.74
C THR A 27 -3.40 14.30 16.09
N ALA A 28 -2.37 15.09 15.77
CA ALA A 28 -2.32 16.52 16.00
C ALA A 28 -2.49 17.25 14.66
N GLU A 29 -2.94 18.50 14.70
CA GLU A 29 -3.03 19.38 13.53
C GLU A 29 -1.68 19.49 12.79
N ASP A 30 -0.56 19.23 13.47
CA ASP A 30 0.80 19.24 12.93
C ASP A 30 1.10 18.09 11.96
N ALA A 31 0.28 17.03 11.98
CA ALA A 31 0.38 15.92 11.03
C ALA A 31 -0.15 16.26 9.63
N VAL A 32 -0.77 17.44 9.48
CA VAL A 32 -1.26 17.95 8.19
C VAL A 32 -0.56 19.26 7.85
N THR A 33 -0.15 19.41 6.60
CA THR A 33 0.30 20.70 6.05
C THR A 33 -0.54 21.03 4.82
N PRO A 34 -1.06 22.26 4.68
CA PRO A 34 -1.07 23.32 5.68
C PRO A 34 -2.11 23.00 6.79
N LYS A 35 -1.89 23.51 8.01
CA LYS A 35 -2.65 23.10 9.21
C LYS A 35 -4.14 23.43 9.13
N GLU A 36 -4.51 24.43 8.33
CA GLU A 36 -5.88 24.85 8.11
C GLU A 36 -6.74 23.76 7.46
N LEU A 37 -6.10 22.77 6.80
CA LEU A 37 -6.78 21.61 6.25
C LEU A 37 -6.89 20.43 7.23
N ALA A 38 -6.28 20.51 8.42
CA ALA A 38 -6.19 19.38 9.35
C ALA A 38 -7.56 18.83 9.76
N ALA A 39 -8.50 19.70 10.14
CA ALA A 39 -9.83 19.26 10.58
C ALA A 39 -10.56 18.44 9.51
N GLU A 40 -10.43 18.81 8.24
CA GLU A 40 -11.06 18.10 7.12
C GLU A 40 -10.30 16.83 6.73
N LEU A 41 -8.97 16.92 6.61
CA LEU A 41 -8.15 15.80 6.15
C LEU A 41 -7.93 14.72 7.22
N LEU A 42 -8.10 15.07 8.50
CA LEU A 42 -8.09 14.12 9.61
C LEU A 42 -9.47 13.52 9.92
N ALA A 43 -10.56 14.02 9.32
CA ALA A 43 -11.90 13.51 9.56
C ALA A 43 -12.05 11.99 9.29
N PRO A 44 -11.47 11.42 8.21
CA PRO A 44 -11.48 9.96 7.99
C PRO A 44 -10.70 9.18 9.04
N PHE A 45 -9.87 9.83 9.86
CA PHE A 45 -9.03 9.20 10.89
C PHE A 45 -9.58 9.39 12.31
N SER A 46 -10.85 9.78 12.44
CA SER A 46 -11.50 9.90 13.75
C SER A 46 -11.49 8.59 14.52
N ASP A 47 -11.14 8.66 15.81
CA ASP A 47 -11.20 7.53 16.74
C ASP A 47 -12.63 7.08 17.05
N ASP A 48 -13.62 7.96 16.83
CA ASP A 48 -15.05 7.62 16.98
C ASP A 48 -15.50 6.60 15.93
N GLU A 49 -14.77 6.50 14.82
CA GLU A 49 -15.05 5.52 13.78
C GLU A 49 -14.36 4.19 14.13
N GLY A 50 -15.16 3.14 14.31
CA GLY A 50 -14.68 1.76 14.50
C GLY A 50 -14.02 1.18 13.24
N PHE A 51 -13.74 -0.11 13.26
CA PHE A 51 -13.35 -0.82 12.04
C PHE A 51 -14.55 -0.93 11.10
N ASP A 52 -14.27 -0.89 9.80
CA ASP A 52 -15.26 -1.16 8.77
C ASP A 52 -15.53 -2.68 8.69
N GLU A 53 -16.44 -3.17 9.52
CA GLU A 53 -16.75 -4.60 9.57
C GLU A 53 -17.36 -5.13 8.26
N ALA A 54 -17.95 -4.27 7.42
CA ALA A 54 -18.41 -4.66 6.10
C ALA A 54 -17.21 -4.95 5.18
N LEU A 55 -16.23 -4.04 5.13
CA LEU A 55 -14.98 -4.27 4.39
C LEU A 55 -14.24 -5.51 4.90
N VAL A 56 -14.13 -5.68 6.22
CA VAL A 56 -13.48 -6.86 6.82
C VAL A 56 -14.21 -8.14 6.43
N SER A 57 -15.55 -8.15 6.45
CA SER A 57 -16.36 -9.28 6.01
C SER A 57 -16.22 -9.57 4.51
N ASP A 58 -16.04 -8.55 3.67
CA ASP A 58 -15.82 -8.74 2.23
C ASP A 58 -14.45 -9.38 1.95
N LEU A 59 -13.43 -9.00 2.73
CA LEU A 59 -12.06 -9.53 2.61
C LEU A 59 -11.92 -10.94 3.22
N LEU A 60 -12.60 -11.20 4.33
CA LEU A 60 -12.63 -12.49 5.03
C LEU A 60 -14.08 -12.86 5.41
N PRO A 61 -14.85 -13.41 4.46
CA PRO A 61 -16.24 -13.78 4.66
C PRO A 61 -16.36 -15.06 5.49
N GLY A 62 -17.49 -15.17 6.18
CA GLY A 62 -17.83 -16.32 7.01
C GLY A 62 -17.65 -16.03 8.51
N PRO A 63 -17.96 -17.00 9.37
CA PRO A 63 -17.81 -16.83 10.81
C PRO A 63 -16.34 -16.58 11.17
N GLN A 64 -16.12 -15.63 12.07
CA GLN A 64 -14.78 -15.36 12.58
C GLN A 64 -14.32 -16.56 13.43
N ALA A 65 -13.56 -17.45 12.80
CA ALA A 65 -13.00 -18.63 13.45
C ALA A 65 -11.88 -18.23 14.43
N ALA A 66 -11.53 -19.16 15.33
CA ALA A 66 -10.38 -18.99 16.20
C ALA A 66 -9.10 -18.74 15.38
N ARG A 67 -8.15 -18.03 16.01
CA ARG A 67 -6.79 -17.85 15.48
C ARG A 67 -6.20 -19.23 15.12
N PRO A 68 -5.60 -19.41 13.92
CA PRO A 68 -4.93 -20.64 13.55
C PRO A 68 -3.91 -21.08 14.60
N ALA A 69 -3.82 -22.38 14.86
CA ALA A 69 -2.99 -22.91 15.95
C ALA A 69 -1.48 -22.68 15.71
N ASP A 70 -1.07 -22.58 14.46
CA ASP A 70 0.30 -22.35 13.99
C ASP A 70 0.64 -20.85 13.82
N ALA A 71 -0.34 -19.95 13.98
CA ALA A 71 -0.09 -18.52 13.95
C ALA A 71 0.40 -18.04 15.32
N VAL A 72 1.41 -17.15 15.36
CA VAL A 72 1.81 -16.47 16.60
C VAL A 72 0.92 -15.26 16.85
N ASN A 73 0.71 -14.44 15.83
CA ASN A 73 -0.21 -13.31 15.86
C ASN A 73 -1.55 -13.67 15.21
N ASP A 74 -2.62 -12.95 15.54
CA ASP A 74 -3.94 -13.17 14.92
C ASP A 74 -4.01 -12.56 13.52
N PRO A 75 -4.10 -13.36 12.43
CA PRO A 75 -4.20 -12.84 11.08
C PRO A 75 -5.50 -12.04 10.85
N ALA A 76 -6.59 -12.35 11.55
CA ALA A 76 -7.84 -11.59 11.40
C ALA A 76 -7.72 -10.18 12.00
N LEU A 77 -6.97 -10.02 13.09
CA LEU A 77 -6.67 -8.71 13.64
C LEU A 77 -5.72 -7.93 12.73
N ALA A 78 -4.71 -8.58 12.16
CA ALA A 78 -3.83 -7.97 11.16
C ALA A 78 -4.62 -7.44 9.94
N LEU A 79 -5.60 -8.21 9.45
CA LEU A 79 -6.51 -7.77 8.40
C LEU A 79 -7.30 -6.51 8.79
N ARG A 80 -7.84 -6.45 10.01
CA ARG A 80 -8.57 -5.27 10.51
C ARG A 80 -7.69 -4.02 10.51
N TRP A 81 -6.47 -4.12 11.04
CA TRP A 81 -5.53 -2.99 11.06
C TRP A 81 -5.15 -2.52 9.66
N ALA A 82 -4.73 -3.46 8.80
CA ALA A 82 -4.33 -3.17 7.43
C ALA A 82 -5.48 -2.51 6.64
N ALA A 83 -6.67 -3.11 6.69
CA ALA A 83 -7.83 -2.60 5.98
C ALA A 83 -8.26 -1.22 6.47
N ASP A 84 -8.17 -0.94 7.78
CA ASP A 84 -8.53 0.37 8.34
C ASP A 84 -7.59 1.47 7.87
N ILE A 85 -6.27 1.28 8.00
CA ILE A 85 -5.28 2.31 7.65
C ILE A 85 -5.26 2.60 6.15
N ASP A 86 -5.29 1.56 5.31
CA ASP A 86 -5.31 1.75 3.85
C ASP A 86 -6.62 2.40 3.40
N ARG A 87 -7.77 1.98 3.95
CA ARG A 87 -9.07 2.59 3.65
C ARG A 87 -9.06 4.08 3.94
N ARG A 88 -8.66 4.48 5.15
CA ARG A 88 -8.66 5.89 5.57
C ARG A 88 -7.67 6.73 4.76
N THR A 89 -6.50 6.17 4.45
CA THR A 89 -5.50 6.80 3.57
C THR A 89 -6.04 7.03 2.17
N LEU A 90 -6.80 6.08 1.63
CA LEU A 90 -7.44 6.21 0.33
C LEU A 90 -8.65 7.17 0.38
N ASP A 91 -9.41 7.20 1.47
CA ASP A 91 -10.51 8.14 1.67
C ASP A 91 -10.02 9.59 1.70
N VAL A 92 -8.95 9.89 2.47
CA VAL A 92 -8.35 11.23 2.47
C VAL A 92 -7.75 11.60 1.11
N SER A 93 -7.18 10.62 0.38
CA SER A 93 -6.68 10.83 -0.98
C SER A 93 -7.81 11.22 -1.96
N GLU A 94 -8.99 10.60 -1.82
CA GLU A 94 -10.18 10.99 -2.58
C GLU A 94 -10.66 12.41 -2.21
N VAL A 95 -10.61 12.81 -0.93
CA VAL A 95 -10.91 14.19 -0.49
C VAL A 95 -9.97 15.20 -1.14
N ILE A 96 -8.65 14.92 -1.13
CA ILE A 96 -7.62 15.77 -1.75
C ILE A 96 -7.87 15.92 -3.26
N LEU A 97 -8.19 14.83 -3.97
CA LEU A 97 -8.45 14.89 -5.42
C LEU A 97 -9.76 15.59 -5.76
N ARG A 98 -10.82 15.45 -4.96
CA ARG A 98 -12.08 16.20 -5.20
C ARG A 98 -11.88 17.71 -5.11
N LYS A 99 -10.96 18.18 -4.26
CA LYS A 99 -10.62 19.61 -4.15
C LYS A 99 -9.87 20.14 -5.36
N ASP A 100 -8.94 19.32 -5.89
CA ASP A 100 -8.16 19.67 -7.06
C ASP A 100 -8.00 18.46 -8.00
N PRO A 101 -8.97 18.25 -8.91
CA PRO A 101 -8.90 17.21 -9.95
C PRO A 101 -7.76 17.40 -10.96
N THR A 102 -7.08 18.55 -10.94
CA THR A 102 -5.98 18.89 -11.85
C THR A 102 -4.60 18.71 -11.22
N ARG A 103 -4.55 18.16 -10.01
CA ARG A 103 -3.34 18.00 -9.21
C ARG A 103 -2.22 17.34 -9.99
N SER A 104 -1.05 17.96 -9.96
CA SER A 104 0.10 17.60 -10.81
C SER A 104 0.76 16.28 -10.40
N VAL A 105 0.84 16.01 -9.09
CA VAL A 105 1.40 14.79 -8.50
C VAL A 105 0.61 14.49 -7.22
N LEU A 106 0.24 13.23 -7.05
CA LEU A 106 -0.26 12.66 -5.80
C LEU A 106 0.61 11.43 -5.48
N ALA A 107 1.18 11.40 -4.28
CA ALA A 107 1.90 10.24 -3.76
C ALA A 107 1.09 9.68 -2.58
N ILE A 108 0.83 8.38 -2.61
CA ILE A 108 0.08 7.66 -1.58
C ILE A 108 0.97 6.53 -1.10
N TYR A 109 1.14 6.42 0.21
CA TYR A 109 1.82 5.31 0.85
C TYR A 109 0.76 4.42 1.50
N LEU A 110 0.82 3.12 1.25
CA LEU A 110 -0.10 2.11 1.79
C LEU A 110 0.75 1.00 2.41
N ASP A 111 0.77 0.93 3.75
CA ASP A 111 1.53 -0.06 4.51
C ASP A 111 0.72 -1.32 4.81
N GLY A 112 -0.61 -1.25 4.72
CA GLY A 112 -1.49 -2.35 5.08
C GLY A 112 -1.20 -3.63 4.30
N PHE A 113 -0.83 -3.53 3.01
CA PHE A 113 -0.51 -4.71 2.21
C PHE A 113 0.71 -5.50 2.72
N ASP A 114 1.71 -4.83 3.32
CA ASP A 114 2.85 -5.53 3.93
C ASP A 114 2.40 -6.41 5.10
N LEU A 115 1.56 -5.87 5.97
CA LEU A 115 0.96 -6.62 7.08
C LEU A 115 0.09 -7.79 6.58
N ILE A 116 -0.67 -7.58 5.51
CA ILE A 116 -1.44 -8.67 4.87
C ILE A 116 -0.52 -9.76 4.35
N ALA A 117 0.58 -9.40 3.69
CA ALA A 117 1.52 -10.38 3.17
C ALA A 117 2.18 -11.16 4.33
N HIS A 118 2.60 -10.49 5.40
CA HIS A 118 3.14 -11.12 6.60
C HIS A 118 2.18 -12.16 7.21
N ALA A 119 0.92 -11.76 7.39
CA ALA A 119 -0.08 -12.57 8.08
C ALA A 119 -0.62 -13.72 7.22
N PHE A 120 -0.72 -13.54 5.91
CA PHE A 120 -1.46 -14.46 5.04
C PHE A 120 -0.62 -15.23 4.00
N TRP A 121 0.69 -14.96 3.87
CA TRP A 121 1.55 -15.62 2.85
C TRP A 121 1.46 -17.14 2.90
N GLN A 122 1.58 -17.71 4.11
CA GLN A 122 1.54 -19.16 4.32
C GLN A 122 0.25 -19.83 3.84
N TYR A 123 -0.88 -19.13 3.91
CA TYR A 123 -2.16 -19.69 3.46
C TYR A 123 -2.35 -19.50 1.96
N ARG A 124 -1.80 -18.41 1.39
CA ARG A 124 -1.87 -18.14 -0.05
C ARG A 124 -0.94 -19.03 -0.87
N PHE A 125 0.25 -19.30 -0.33
CA PHE A 125 1.33 -20.09 -0.94
C PHE A 125 1.84 -21.18 0.02
N PRO A 126 0.97 -22.13 0.45
CA PRO A 126 1.37 -23.22 1.35
C PRO A 126 2.46 -24.14 0.76
N GLU A 127 2.62 -24.13 -0.56
CA GLU A 127 3.69 -24.82 -1.28
C GLU A 127 5.10 -24.31 -0.96
N ASP A 128 5.24 -23.06 -0.49
CA ASP A 128 6.53 -22.48 -0.12
C ASP A 128 7.11 -23.09 1.18
N PHE A 129 6.31 -23.89 1.91
CA PHE A 129 6.69 -24.50 3.18
C PHE A 129 6.77 -26.01 3.02
N SER A 130 7.99 -26.56 3.01
CA SER A 130 8.21 -28.01 2.95
C SER A 130 7.83 -28.71 4.26
N GLU A 131 8.08 -28.06 5.40
CA GLU A 131 7.79 -28.53 6.74
C GLU A 131 6.77 -27.61 7.42
N ASN A 132 6.05 -28.15 8.42
CA ASN A 132 5.07 -27.38 9.22
C ASN A 132 4.04 -26.63 8.37
N LYS A 133 3.52 -27.25 7.31
CA LYS A 133 2.49 -26.64 6.45
C LYS A 133 1.27 -26.22 7.29
N PRO A 134 0.64 -25.07 6.98
CA PRO A 134 -0.58 -24.66 7.65
C PRO A 134 -1.69 -25.71 7.48
N ALA A 135 -2.58 -25.78 8.46
CA ALA A 135 -3.68 -26.74 8.44
C ALA A 135 -4.56 -26.54 7.19
N PRO A 136 -5.01 -27.62 6.51
CA PRO A 136 -5.79 -27.50 5.28
C PRO A 136 -7.06 -26.64 5.42
N ALA A 137 -7.74 -26.72 6.57
CA ALA A 137 -8.93 -25.91 6.85
C ALA A 137 -8.62 -24.41 6.95
N ASP A 138 -7.46 -24.04 7.52
CA ASP A 138 -7.01 -22.65 7.57
C ASP A 138 -6.57 -22.15 6.19
N VAL A 139 -5.90 -22.99 5.40
CA VAL A 139 -5.58 -22.69 3.99
C VAL A 139 -6.86 -22.41 3.20
N GLU A 140 -7.85 -23.30 3.23
CA GLU A 140 -9.11 -23.13 2.51
C GLU A 140 -9.79 -21.79 2.83
N ARG A 141 -9.82 -21.44 4.11
CA ARG A 141 -10.45 -20.23 4.63
C ARG A 141 -9.67 -18.95 4.31
N LEU A 142 -8.35 -18.96 4.50
CA LEU A 142 -7.52 -17.74 4.53
C LEU A 142 -6.78 -17.49 3.22
N LYS A 143 -6.60 -18.50 2.37
CA LYS A 143 -5.94 -18.39 1.05
C LYS A 143 -6.44 -17.22 0.20
N PRO A 144 -7.76 -16.93 0.11
CA PRO A 144 -8.23 -15.88 -0.79
C PRO A 144 -7.97 -14.45 -0.30
N VAL A 145 -7.51 -14.25 0.94
CA VAL A 145 -7.42 -12.92 1.56
C VAL A 145 -6.45 -12.01 0.82
N ILE A 146 -5.24 -12.48 0.48
CA ILE A 146 -4.27 -11.67 -0.30
C ILE A 146 -4.89 -11.25 -1.64
N ASP A 147 -5.51 -12.19 -2.36
CA ASP A 147 -6.10 -11.90 -3.68
C ASP A 147 -7.28 -10.90 -3.57
N ARG A 148 -8.11 -11.01 -2.52
CA ARG A 148 -9.21 -10.08 -2.26
C ARG A 148 -8.69 -8.69 -1.88
N TYR A 149 -7.63 -8.62 -1.08
CA TYR A 149 -7.02 -7.36 -0.67
C TYR A 149 -6.43 -6.61 -1.87
N VAL A 150 -5.72 -7.30 -2.77
CA VAL A 150 -5.23 -6.70 -4.02
C VAL A 150 -6.39 -6.21 -4.89
N ARG A 151 -7.47 -6.97 -5.02
CA ARG A 151 -8.68 -6.52 -5.76
C ARG A 151 -9.35 -5.30 -5.12
N TYR A 152 -9.36 -5.23 -3.78
CA TYR A 152 -9.83 -4.06 -3.06
C TYR A 152 -8.98 -2.84 -3.43
N LEU A 153 -7.65 -2.93 -3.33
CA LEU A 153 -6.73 -1.84 -3.70
C LEU A 153 -6.88 -1.43 -5.18
N ASP A 154 -7.04 -2.38 -6.10
CA ASP A 154 -7.31 -2.10 -7.52
C ASP A 154 -8.61 -1.32 -7.73
N ALA A 155 -9.70 -1.74 -7.08
CA ALA A 155 -10.97 -1.02 -7.13
C ALA A 155 -10.85 0.40 -6.54
N ARG A 156 -10.11 0.57 -5.44
CA ARG A 156 -9.82 1.88 -4.83
C ARG A 156 -9.01 2.77 -5.77
N LEU A 157 -7.99 2.23 -6.43
CA LEU A 157 -7.21 2.93 -7.45
C LEU A 157 -8.12 3.40 -8.59
N GLY A 158 -9.02 2.53 -9.08
CA GLY A 158 -10.02 2.89 -10.09
C GLY A 158 -10.86 4.11 -9.70
N ARG A 159 -11.27 4.22 -8.43
CA ARG A 159 -12.00 5.38 -7.92
C ARG A 159 -11.15 6.65 -7.92
N LEU A 160 -9.91 6.57 -7.46
CA LEU A 160 -8.98 7.71 -7.49
C LEU A 160 -8.75 8.21 -8.92
N LEU A 161 -8.55 7.29 -9.87
CA LEU A 161 -8.34 7.64 -11.28
C LEU A 161 -9.57 8.31 -11.90
N ALA A 162 -10.77 7.91 -11.50
CA ALA A 162 -12.02 8.51 -11.97
C ALA A 162 -12.24 9.95 -11.46
N LEU A 163 -11.55 10.38 -10.40
CA LEU A 163 -11.64 11.74 -9.87
C LEU A 163 -10.78 12.75 -10.62
N TYR A 164 -9.76 12.32 -11.35
CA TYR A 164 -8.91 13.22 -12.11
C TYR A 164 -9.64 13.82 -13.31
N ALA A 165 -9.42 15.12 -13.56
CA ALA A 165 -9.96 15.81 -14.74
C ALA A 165 -9.41 15.22 -16.06
N THR A 166 -8.17 14.74 -16.03
CA THR A 166 -7.52 14.03 -17.14
C THR A 166 -6.88 12.76 -16.62
N LYS A 167 -6.96 11.66 -17.37
CA LYS A 167 -6.37 10.38 -16.96
C LYS A 167 -4.87 10.57 -16.65
N PRO A 168 -4.41 10.30 -15.41
CA PRO A 168 -3.00 10.50 -15.05
C PRO A 168 -2.13 9.32 -15.50
N ASP A 169 -0.81 9.53 -15.49
CA ASP A 169 0.15 8.43 -15.43
C ASP A 169 0.23 7.90 -14.00
N VAL A 170 0.28 6.57 -13.86
CA VAL A 170 0.29 5.86 -12.58
C VAL A 170 1.57 5.06 -12.47
N LEU A 171 2.26 5.20 -11.34
CA LEU A 171 3.37 4.35 -10.94
C LEU A 171 2.96 3.63 -9.65
N ILE A 172 3.06 2.31 -9.64
CA ILE A 172 2.95 1.49 -8.42
C ILE A 172 4.35 0.97 -8.14
N VAL A 173 4.86 1.30 -6.97
CA VAL A 173 6.21 0.93 -6.53
C VAL A 173 6.09 0.30 -5.16
N SER A 174 6.76 -0.83 -4.98
CA SER A 174 7.03 -1.38 -3.65
C SER A 174 8.51 -1.25 -3.35
N ASP A 175 8.82 -0.94 -2.11
CA ASP A 175 10.16 -0.87 -1.54
C ASP A 175 10.83 -2.25 -1.45
N HIS A 176 10.06 -3.33 -1.29
CA HIS A 176 10.54 -4.71 -1.29
C HIS A 176 9.54 -5.70 -1.91
N GLY A 177 9.93 -6.98 -1.94
CA GLY A 177 9.04 -8.10 -2.27
C GLY A 177 8.54 -8.78 -1.00
N HIS A 178 7.84 -9.91 -1.17
CA HIS A 178 7.41 -10.75 -0.06
C HIS A 178 7.54 -12.23 -0.43
N GLY A 179 7.75 -13.08 0.59
CA GLY A 179 8.10 -14.49 0.44
C GLY A 179 7.89 -15.28 1.73
N PRO A 180 8.22 -16.58 1.77
CA PRO A 180 8.26 -17.33 3.01
C PRO A 180 9.34 -16.79 3.95
N THR A 181 9.09 -16.79 5.26
CA THR A 181 10.09 -16.39 6.25
C THR A 181 11.32 -17.30 6.20
N THR A 182 12.49 -16.69 6.36
CA THR A 182 13.79 -17.38 6.49
C THR A 182 14.46 -17.10 7.84
N ILE A 183 13.75 -16.42 8.73
CA ILE A 183 14.20 -16.04 10.06
C ILE A 183 13.17 -16.45 11.11
N ASP A 184 13.58 -16.45 12.38
CA ASP A 184 12.65 -16.57 13.50
C ASP A 184 11.82 -15.29 13.60
N SER A 185 10.51 -15.42 13.37
CA SER A 185 9.58 -14.30 13.27
C SER A 185 8.18 -14.73 13.72
N ALA A 186 7.42 -13.78 14.25
CA ALA A 186 6.01 -13.99 14.58
C ALA A 186 5.11 -14.16 13.33
N TRP A 187 5.64 -13.86 12.16
CA TRP A 187 4.97 -14.00 10.87
C TRP A 187 5.70 -15.00 9.97
N ARG A 188 4.92 -15.74 9.17
CA ARG A 188 5.46 -16.75 8.25
C ARG A 188 5.61 -16.23 6.81
N GLY A 189 4.97 -15.12 6.47
CA GLY A 189 5.40 -14.26 5.36
C GLY A 189 6.48 -13.29 5.82
N TRP A 190 7.46 -12.99 4.97
CA TRP A 190 8.52 -12.03 5.26
C TRP A 190 8.99 -11.26 4.03
N HIS A 191 9.72 -10.16 4.27
CA HIS A 191 10.31 -9.33 3.24
C HIS A 191 11.21 -10.13 2.30
N TRP A 192 11.09 -9.88 1.00
CA TRP A 192 11.87 -10.57 -0.01
C TRP A 192 12.34 -9.66 -1.15
N SER A 193 13.04 -10.23 -2.13
CA SER A 193 13.48 -9.53 -3.34
C SER A 193 13.32 -10.47 -4.54
N PRO A 194 12.81 -10.00 -5.70
CA PRO A 194 12.53 -8.60 -6.05
C PRO A 194 11.19 -8.06 -5.52
N GLY A 195 11.07 -6.74 -5.43
CA GLY A 195 9.80 -6.02 -5.23
C GLY A 195 9.02 -5.80 -6.52
N MET A 196 8.01 -4.92 -6.47
CA MET A 196 7.11 -4.63 -7.59
C MET A 196 7.32 -3.21 -8.15
N PHE A 197 7.28 -3.10 -9.49
CA PHE A 197 7.17 -1.83 -10.21
C PHE A 197 6.18 -2.02 -11.37
N LEU A 198 5.13 -1.21 -11.40
CA LEU A 198 4.19 -1.10 -12.51
C LEU A 198 4.08 0.36 -12.93
N MET A 199 3.95 0.61 -14.22
CA MET A 199 3.76 1.95 -14.76
C MET A 199 2.78 1.89 -15.93
N ALA A 200 1.76 2.74 -15.91
CA ALA A 200 0.74 2.80 -16.95
C ALA A 200 0.14 4.20 -17.05
N GLY A 201 -0.19 4.66 -18.26
CA GLY A 201 -0.77 5.98 -18.45
C GLY A 201 -0.61 6.53 -19.87
N PRO A 202 -1.17 7.71 -20.16
CA PRO A 202 -1.13 8.31 -21.49
C PRO A 202 0.28 8.56 -22.04
N GLN A 203 1.27 8.81 -21.16
CA GLN A 203 2.66 9.07 -21.55
C GLN A 203 3.56 7.83 -21.43
N VAL A 204 3.00 6.69 -21.03
CA VAL A 204 3.74 5.45 -20.78
C VAL A 204 3.67 4.53 -22.00
N PRO A 205 4.78 4.28 -22.70
CA PRO A 205 4.79 3.34 -23.82
C PRO A 205 4.45 1.93 -23.35
N HIS A 206 3.57 1.25 -24.08
CA HIS A 206 3.31 -0.16 -23.84
C HIS A 206 4.57 -0.98 -24.12
N ARG A 207 4.93 -1.88 -23.19
CA ARG A 207 6.07 -2.79 -23.34
C ARG A 207 5.63 -4.21 -22.98
N PRO A 208 5.96 -5.20 -23.83
CA PRO A 208 5.67 -6.60 -23.51
C PRO A 208 6.63 -7.17 -22.47
N ASP A 209 7.85 -6.65 -22.40
CA ASP A 209 8.93 -7.20 -21.59
C ASP A 209 9.00 -6.57 -20.20
N ARG A 210 9.48 -7.36 -19.24
CA ARG A 210 9.76 -6.87 -17.88
C ARG A 210 10.98 -5.97 -17.90
N VAL A 211 10.92 -4.89 -17.12
CA VAL A 211 12.04 -3.98 -16.91
C VAL A 211 12.63 -4.19 -15.52
N ARG A 212 13.96 -4.26 -15.44
CA ARG A 212 14.64 -4.18 -14.13
C ARG A 212 14.63 -2.71 -13.70
N VAL A 213 14.19 -2.47 -12.48
CA VAL A 213 14.06 -1.12 -11.90
C VAL A 213 14.77 -1.09 -10.55
N SER A 214 15.57 -0.05 -10.33
CA SER A 214 16.12 0.33 -9.03
C SER A 214 15.22 1.40 -8.42
N TYR A 215 15.14 1.47 -7.09
CA TYR A 215 14.47 2.59 -6.42
C TYR A 215 15.04 3.97 -6.82
N PHE A 216 16.32 4.03 -7.21
CA PHE A 216 16.94 5.26 -7.74
C PHE A 216 16.33 5.71 -9.08
N ASP A 217 15.62 4.84 -9.80
CA ASP A 217 15.05 5.16 -11.12
C ASP A 217 13.67 5.84 -11.03
N VAL A 218 13.02 5.78 -9.86
CA VAL A 218 11.65 6.29 -9.67
C VAL A 218 11.61 7.81 -9.85
N LEU A 219 12.45 8.56 -9.14
CA LEU A 219 12.47 10.03 -9.25
C LEU A 219 12.87 10.52 -10.65
N PRO A 220 13.95 10.03 -11.30
CA PRO A 220 14.23 10.36 -12.70
C PRO A 220 13.05 10.10 -13.65
N THR A 221 12.29 9.03 -13.42
CA THR A 221 11.10 8.69 -14.23
C THR A 221 9.98 9.71 -14.03
N ILE A 222 9.71 10.10 -12.78
CA ILE A 222 8.72 11.15 -12.47
C ILE A 222 9.13 12.47 -13.11
N LEU A 223 10.40 12.88 -12.99
CA LEU A 223 10.89 14.13 -13.60
C LEU A 223 10.70 14.14 -15.12
N ASP A 224 10.96 13.03 -15.80
CA ASP A 224 10.72 12.90 -17.25
C ASP A 224 9.24 13.01 -17.62
N LEU A 225 8.35 12.33 -16.89
CA LEU A 225 6.89 12.42 -17.10
C LEU A 225 6.38 13.85 -16.90
N LYS A 226 6.97 14.59 -15.96
CA LYS A 226 6.66 16.00 -15.69
C LYS A 226 7.43 16.99 -16.56
N ARG A 227 8.34 16.51 -17.44
CA ARG A 227 9.22 17.31 -18.29
C ARG A 227 10.07 18.32 -17.50
N LEU A 228 10.52 17.91 -16.31
CA LEU A 228 11.37 18.69 -15.43
C LEU A 228 12.84 18.31 -15.62
N GLN A 229 13.72 19.28 -15.39
CA GLN A 229 15.16 19.05 -15.47
C GLN A 229 15.63 18.14 -14.33
N HIS A 230 16.61 17.29 -14.64
CA HIS A 230 17.22 16.42 -13.64
C HIS A 230 18.26 17.23 -12.85
N PRO A 231 18.20 17.28 -11.51
CA PRO A 231 19.23 17.94 -10.72
C PRO A 231 20.58 17.24 -10.89
N ALA A 232 21.66 18.03 -10.81
CA ALA A 232 23.02 17.50 -10.91
C ALA A 232 23.28 16.44 -9.83
N GLY A 233 23.86 15.30 -10.21
CA GLY A 233 24.19 14.21 -9.30
C GLY A 233 23.01 13.28 -8.94
N LEU A 234 21.83 13.48 -9.53
CA LEU A 234 20.72 12.54 -9.37
C LEU A 234 21.13 11.14 -9.85
N ARG A 235 21.00 10.14 -8.96
CA ARG A 235 21.25 8.73 -9.28
C ARG A 235 20.08 8.12 -10.04
N GLY A 236 20.35 7.01 -10.71
CA GLY A 236 19.36 6.24 -11.45
C GLY A 236 19.15 6.75 -12.87
N THR A 237 18.27 6.08 -13.60
CA THR A 237 17.92 6.45 -14.97
C THR A 237 16.45 6.18 -15.18
N SER A 238 15.75 7.16 -15.74
CA SER A 238 14.34 7.06 -16.07
C SER A 238 14.04 5.79 -16.85
N VAL A 239 13.02 5.06 -16.41
CA VAL A 239 12.58 3.80 -17.04
C VAL A 239 12.05 4.07 -18.45
N LEU A 240 11.53 5.27 -18.73
CA LEU A 240 11.07 5.69 -20.05
C LEU A 240 12.18 5.68 -21.10
N ARG A 241 13.43 5.93 -20.68
CA ARG A 241 14.60 6.03 -21.57
C ARG A 241 15.30 4.69 -21.82
N ARG A 242 14.91 3.62 -21.13
CA ARG A 242 15.56 2.31 -21.26
C ARG A 242 15.11 1.60 -22.52
N ALA A 243 15.97 0.85 -23.17
CA ALA A 243 15.55 -0.13 -24.18
C ALA A 243 14.88 -1.33 -23.48
N SER A 244 14.05 -2.10 -24.20
CA SER A 244 13.59 -3.40 -23.72
C SER A 244 14.80 -4.30 -23.43
N VAL A 245 14.74 -5.07 -22.34
CA VAL A 245 15.73 -6.11 -22.06
C VAL A 245 15.13 -7.40 -22.63
N ASN A 246 15.75 -7.91 -23.70
CA ASN A 246 15.40 -9.22 -24.28
C ASN A 246 15.63 -10.35 -23.27
#